data_AF-A0A8S0V7Z4-F1
#
_entry.id   AF-A0A8S0V7Z4-F1
#
_cell.length_a   1.000
_cell.length_b   1.000
_cell.length_c   1.000
_cell.angle_alpha   90.00
_cell.angle_beta   90.00
_cell.angle_gamma   90.00
#
_symmetry.space_group_name_H-M   'P 1'
#
loop_
_entity.id
_entity.type
_entity.pdbx_description
1 polymer ?
#
loop_
_entity_poly.entity_id
_entity_poly.type
_entity_poly.pdbx_seq_one_letter_code
_entity_poly.pdbx_strand_id
1 'polypeptide(L)'
;MAGESESFYTVADDESTKFGFERPEMYQSNLVGTVDPYDRHLFLCYKSHESWPSRVEDSDSDPLPKLLSSGLKARKNDISVKTRLTICEGVDELALSDGDVLVFPDMIVYRGLKDSDVDGFIEDVLVNGKPWASGVQEALTGTYVFICAHNNRDRRCGVCGPVLMEKFKEDIESKGLQNQVVVTACSHIGGHKYAGNVIIFSADAEGKISGNWYGYVTPNDVSELIDQQIEKGEIIERIWRGRMGAPVEETGKVEEPKLANGTNLNSNEKQPLESGTEGKESVGSCCQGANGFSCCRDENFEKPAKKGSGRLSCWIGKWEQREILTAVTVVGAVSTVAVAYGLYRKSR
;
A
#
# COMPACT_ATOMS: atom_id res chain seq x y z
N MET A 1 51.35 1.12 -24.60
CA MET A 1 50.58 0.73 -23.41
C MET A 1 49.71 1.91 -23.00
N ALA A 2 48.59 2.12 -23.69
CA ALA A 2 47.57 3.06 -23.25
C ALA A 2 46.61 2.25 -22.37
N GLY A 3 46.56 2.59 -21.08
CA GLY A 3 45.65 1.95 -20.14
C GLY A 3 44.24 2.44 -20.39
N GLU A 4 43.33 1.53 -20.73
CA GLU A 4 41.90 1.78 -20.69
C GLU A 4 41.51 2.02 -19.23
N SER A 5 41.02 3.24 -18.97
CA SER A 5 40.36 3.58 -17.73
C SER A 5 38.93 3.05 -17.82
N GLU A 6 38.73 1.80 -17.39
CA GLU A 6 37.39 1.25 -17.26
C GLU A 6 36.57 2.11 -16.27
N SER A 7 35.41 2.50 -16.76
CA SER A 7 34.53 3.50 -16.21
C SER A 7 33.84 3.02 -14.92
N PHE A 8 34.22 3.60 -13.79
CA PHE A 8 33.39 3.58 -12.57
C PHE A 8 32.17 4.53 -12.66
N TYR A 9 32.03 5.28 -13.75
CA TYR A 9 30.99 6.28 -14.01
C TYR A 9 29.64 5.71 -14.52
N THR A 10 29.45 4.39 -14.64
CA THR A 10 28.33 3.85 -15.46
C THR A 10 27.19 3.17 -14.70
N VAL A 11 27.39 2.75 -13.44
CA VAL A 11 26.36 1.96 -12.72
C VAL A 11 25.58 2.81 -11.70
N ALA A 12 26.28 3.65 -10.92
CA ALA A 12 25.63 4.52 -9.93
C ALA A 12 24.78 5.62 -10.60
N ASP A 13 25.30 6.25 -11.67
CA ASP A 13 24.58 7.26 -12.45
C ASP A 13 23.34 6.66 -13.15
N ASP A 14 23.42 5.39 -13.58
CA ASP A 14 22.32 4.68 -14.22
C ASP A 14 21.21 4.30 -13.22
N GLU A 15 21.54 3.89 -11.99
CA GLU A 15 20.54 3.67 -10.94
C GLU A 15 19.88 4.97 -10.47
N SER A 16 20.63 6.06 -10.32
CA SER A 16 20.09 7.37 -9.93
C SER A 16 19.04 7.88 -10.92
N THR A 17 19.35 7.79 -12.22
CA THR A 17 18.50 8.27 -13.31
C THR A 17 17.36 7.32 -13.67
N LYS A 18 17.47 6.01 -13.38
CA LYS A 18 16.38 5.04 -13.61
C LYS A 18 15.45 4.88 -12.41
N PHE A 19 16.02 4.88 -11.20
CA PHE A 19 15.31 4.50 -10.00
C PHE A 19 15.36 5.55 -8.88
N GLY A 20 16.38 6.39 -8.84
CA GLY A 20 16.60 7.40 -7.81
C GLY A 20 15.80 8.70 -8.00
N PHE A 21 16.41 9.82 -7.58
CA PHE A 21 15.77 11.14 -7.54
C PHE A 21 16.04 11.99 -8.79
N GLU A 22 16.81 11.48 -9.75
CA GLU A 22 17.19 12.18 -10.99
C GLU A 22 16.42 11.66 -12.21
N ARG A 23 15.32 10.91 -11.97
CA ARG A 23 14.53 10.33 -13.06
C ARG A 23 13.88 11.45 -13.89
N PRO A 24 13.98 11.39 -15.23
CA PRO A 24 13.55 12.49 -16.10
C PRO A 24 12.06 12.79 -15.99
N GLU A 25 11.23 11.80 -15.65
CA GLU A 25 9.78 11.95 -15.52
C GLU A 25 9.31 12.53 -14.16
N MET A 26 10.23 12.79 -13.22
CA MET A 26 9.85 13.43 -11.96
C MET A 26 9.20 14.80 -12.23
N TYR A 27 8.17 15.12 -11.44
CA TYR A 27 7.39 16.36 -11.52
C TYR A 27 6.60 16.59 -12.83
N GLN A 28 6.57 15.63 -13.75
CA GLN A 28 5.80 15.76 -15.00
C GLN A 28 4.30 15.43 -14.83
N SER A 29 3.96 14.63 -13.82
CA SER A 29 2.57 14.24 -13.55
C SER A 29 1.92 15.12 -12.48
N ASN A 30 0.65 15.44 -12.65
CA ASN A 30 -0.15 16.02 -11.56
C ASN A 30 -0.23 15.01 -10.40
N LEU A 31 0.11 15.48 -9.20
CA LEU A 31 0.08 14.71 -7.95
C LEU A 31 -1.26 14.83 -7.24
N VAL A 32 -1.89 16.00 -7.26
CA VAL A 32 -3.11 16.27 -6.49
C VAL A 32 -4.23 15.35 -6.97
N GLY A 33 -4.93 14.72 -6.01
CA GLY A 33 -6.03 13.81 -6.30
C GLY A 33 -5.59 12.40 -6.71
N THR A 34 -4.31 12.05 -6.60
CA THR A 34 -3.78 10.71 -6.97
C THR A 34 -3.86 9.69 -5.84
N VAL A 35 -4.47 10.06 -4.71
CA VAL A 35 -4.76 9.18 -3.57
C VAL A 35 -6.23 8.84 -3.59
N ASP A 36 -6.56 7.55 -3.70
CA ASP A 36 -7.93 7.10 -3.55
C ASP A 36 -8.46 7.49 -2.17
N PRO A 37 -9.65 8.10 -2.04
CA PRO A 37 -10.23 8.46 -0.75
C PRO A 37 -10.34 7.24 0.17
N TYR A 38 -10.02 7.39 1.45
CA TYR A 38 -10.20 6.35 2.47
C TYR A 38 -10.30 7.01 3.84
N ASP A 39 -10.95 6.36 4.80
CA ASP A 39 -11.29 6.98 6.09
C ASP A 39 -10.43 6.48 7.25
N ARG A 40 -9.87 5.26 7.11
CA ARG A 40 -9.05 4.61 8.14
C ARG A 40 -7.82 3.96 7.52
N HIS A 41 -6.65 4.16 8.13
CA HIS A 41 -5.42 3.46 7.76
C HIS A 41 -4.97 2.55 8.90
N LEU A 42 -4.82 1.26 8.59
CA LEU A 42 -4.17 0.28 9.44
C LEU A 42 -2.73 0.10 8.98
N PHE A 43 -1.80 0.17 9.93
CA PHE A 43 -0.41 -0.22 9.72
C PHE A 43 -0.10 -1.44 10.58
N LEU A 44 0.17 -2.58 9.94
CA LEU A 44 0.63 -3.78 10.63
C LEU A 44 2.16 -3.77 10.66
N CYS A 45 2.74 -3.70 11.85
CA CYS A 45 4.16 -3.91 12.08
C CYS A 45 4.49 -5.38 11.82
N TYR A 46 5.38 -5.65 10.87
CA TYR A 46 5.74 -7.03 10.52
C TYR A 46 7.05 -7.09 9.76
N LYS A 47 8.10 -7.66 10.37
CA LYS A 47 9.43 -7.87 9.81
C LYS A 47 10.08 -6.61 9.22
N SER A 48 11.33 -6.73 8.81
CA SER A 48 12.04 -5.66 8.10
C SER A 48 11.61 -5.57 6.64
N HIS A 49 11.55 -4.36 6.11
CA HIS A 49 11.23 -4.08 4.71
C HIS A 49 12.18 -4.77 3.72
N GLU A 50 13.41 -5.06 4.14
CA GLU A 50 14.42 -5.79 3.36
C GLU A 50 14.01 -7.26 3.11
N SER A 51 13.19 -7.83 4.01
CA SER A 51 12.80 -9.24 3.98
C SER A 51 11.46 -9.50 3.29
N TRP A 52 10.68 -8.46 2.97
CA TRP A 52 9.35 -8.62 2.43
C TRP A 52 9.36 -9.19 1.00
N PRO A 53 8.51 -10.18 0.68
CA PRO A 53 8.30 -10.57 -0.71
C PRO A 53 7.53 -9.47 -1.45
N SER A 54 7.53 -9.52 -2.78
CA SER A 54 6.87 -8.50 -3.63
C SER A 54 5.39 -8.22 -3.25
N ARG A 55 4.69 -9.20 -2.69
CA ARG A 55 3.33 -9.07 -2.15
C ARG A 55 3.24 -9.67 -0.75
N VAL A 56 3.83 -9.00 0.24
CA VAL A 56 3.76 -9.40 1.66
C VAL A 56 2.32 -9.66 2.12
N GLU A 57 1.35 -8.90 1.60
CA GLU A 57 -0.08 -9.01 1.90
C GLU A 57 -0.79 -10.26 1.31
N ASP A 58 -0.07 -11.07 0.52
CA ASP A 58 -0.58 -12.23 -0.22
C ASP A 58 0.37 -13.46 -0.12
N SER A 59 1.46 -13.34 0.63
CA SER A 59 2.52 -14.35 0.76
C SER A 59 2.10 -15.51 1.67
N ASP A 60 2.25 -16.75 1.19
CA ASP A 60 2.04 -17.96 2.01
C ASP A 60 3.11 -18.15 3.08
N SER A 61 4.27 -17.49 2.93
CA SER A 61 5.34 -17.51 3.93
C SER A 61 5.14 -16.49 5.06
N ASP A 62 4.12 -15.62 4.92
CA ASP A 62 3.83 -14.52 5.82
C ASP A 62 2.35 -14.53 6.20
N PRO A 63 1.94 -15.51 7.04
CA PRO A 63 0.53 -15.77 7.31
C PRO A 63 -0.19 -14.59 7.95
N LEU A 64 0.43 -13.86 8.88
CA LEU A 64 -0.21 -12.75 9.57
C LEU A 64 -0.66 -11.61 8.62
N PRO A 65 0.23 -10.98 7.81
CA PRO A 65 -0.19 -10.01 6.79
C PRO A 65 -1.25 -10.54 5.83
N LYS A 66 -1.11 -11.80 5.39
CA LYS A 66 -2.04 -12.43 4.45
C LYS A 66 -3.42 -12.64 5.05
N LEU A 67 -3.50 -13.14 6.29
CA LEU A 67 -4.75 -13.36 7.02
C LEU A 67 -5.46 -12.03 7.26
N LEU A 68 -4.76 -11.00 7.74
CA LEU A 68 -5.36 -9.68 7.98
C LEU A 68 -5.86 -9.04 6.67
N SER A 69 -5.05 -9.08 5.61
CA SER A 69 -5.41 -8.61 4.27
C SER A 69 -6.66 -9.32 3.72
N SER A 70 -6.70 -10.65 3.85
CA SER A 70 -7.81 -11.48 3.36
C SER A 70 -9.08 -11.28 4.18
N GLY A 71 -8.96 -11.20 5.50
CA GLY A 71 -10.08 -10.94 6.41
C GLY A 71 -10.71 -9.57 6.17
N LEU A 72 -9.91 -8.53 5.99
CA LEU A 72 -10.39 -7.19 5.61
C LEU A 72 -11.19 -7.20 4.31
N LYS A 73 -10.71 -7.93 3.29
CA LYS A 73 -11.43 -8.07 2.01
C LYS A 73 -12.74 -8.83 2.18
N ALA A 74 -12.73 -9.91 2.96
CA ALA A 74 -13.91 -10.74 3.21
C ALA A 74 -15.01 -9.98 3.97
N ARG A 75 -14.61 -9.14 4.93
CA ARG A 75 -15.53 -8.36 5.79
C ARG A 75 -15.76 -6.93 5.31
N LYS A 76 -15.36 -6.59 4.08
CA LYS A 76 -15.42 -5.22 3.53
C LYS A 76 -16.80 -4.56 3.64
N ASN A 77 -17.88 -5.32 3.48
CA ASN A 77 -19.25 -4.80 3.54
C ASN A 77 -19.77 -4.61 4.97
N ASP A 78 -19.12 -5.23 5.94
CA ASP A 78 -19.49 -5.12 7.37
C ASP A 78 -18.72 -3.98 8.06
N ILE A 79 -17.58 -3.56 7.49
CA ILE A 79 -16.78 -2.44 7.97
C ILE A 79 -17.43 -1.14 7.50
N SER A 80 -17.78 -0.27 8.45
CA SER A 80 -18.55 0.95 8.20
C SER A 80 -17.80 2.05 7.43
N VAL A 81 -16.47 1.98 7.39
CA VAL A 81 -15.60 3.02 6.80
C VAL A 81 -14.58 2.42 5.85
N LYS A 82 -14.15 3.18 4.84
CA LYS A 82 -13.18 2.66 3.87
C LYS A 82 -11.81 2.53 4.53
N THR A 83 -11.44 1.29 4.82
CA THR A 83 -10.21 0.96 5.56
C THR A 83 -9.11 0.49 4.61
N ARG A 84 -7.91 1.04 4.77
CA ARG A 84 -6.69 0.68 4.03
C ARG A 84 -5.74 -0.07 4.96
N LEU A 85 -5.08 -1.10 4.45
CA LEU A 85 -4.00 -1.80 5.14
C LEU A 85 -2.67 -1.52 4.46
N THR A 86 -1.66 -1.22 5.26
CA THR A 86 -0.26 -1.13 4.87
C THR A 86 0.58 -1.92 5.88
N ILE A 87 1.61 -2.61 5.42
CA ILE A 87 2.62 -3.22 6.31
C ILE A 87 3.72 -2.19 6.57
N CYS A 88 4.19 -2.07 7.81
CA CYS A 88 5.36 -1.27 8.17
C CYS A 88 6.37 -2.07 8.98
N GLU A 89 7.59 -1.57 9.03
CA GLU A 89 8.63 -2.14 9.89
C GLU A 89 8.37 -1.76 11.35
N GLY A 90 8.79 -2.64 12.27
CA GLY A 90 8.86 -2.32 13.69
C GLY A 90 9.83 -1.16 13.97
N VAL A 91 9.62 -0.48 15.09
CA VAL A 91 10.43 0.69 15.48
C VAL A 91 10.79 0.52 16.95
N ASP A 92 12.06 0.29 17.23
CA ASP A 92 12.57 0.02 18.58
C ASP A 92 12.30 1.22 19.52
N GLU A 93 12.42 2.45 19.02
CA GLU A 93 12.19 3.68 19.78
C GLU A 93 10.78 3.78 20.37
N LEU A 94 9.79 3.12 19.73
CA LEU A 94 8.40 3.05 20.21
C LEU A 94 8.02 1.67 20.77
N ALA A 95 8.99 0.75 20.86
CA ALA A 95 8.74 -0.66 21.11
C ALA A 95 7.64 -1.22 20.19
N LEU A 96 7.59 -0.77 18.93
CA LEU A 96 6.68 -1.33 17.92
C LEU A 96 7.29 -2.63 17.41
N SER A 97 6.55 -3.72 17.61
CA SER A 97 7.01 -5.08 17.34
C SER A 97 6.11 -5.81 16.34
N ASP A 98 6.58 -6.95 15.84
CA ASP A 98 5.80 -7.79 14.92
C ASP A 98 4.44 -8.15 15.53
N GLY A 99 3.38 -7.85 14.77
CA GLY A 99 2.00 -8.03 15.17
C GLY A 99 1.33 -6.78 15.73
N ASP A 100 2.06 -5.70 16.01
CA ASP A 100 1.42 -4.45 16.42
C ASP A 100 0.62 -3.84 15.26
N VAL A 101 -0.59 -3.36 15.53
CA VAL A 101 -1.47 -2.74 14.54
C VAL A 101 -1.79 -1.31 14.95
N LEU A 102 -1.25 -0.35 14.21
CA LEU A 102 -1.55 1.08 14.38
C LEU A 102 -2.81 1.44 13.60
N VAL A 103 -3.68 2.25 14.19
CA VAL A 103 -4.97 2.66 13.63
C VAL A 103 -5.04 4.17 13.58
N PHE A 104 -5.10 4.72 12.37
CA PHE A 104 -5.33 6.14 12.10
C PHE A 104 -6.73 6.33 11.48
N PRO A 105 -7.47 7.41 11.81
CA PRO A 105 -7.07 8.58 12.62
C PRO A 105 -7.13 8.38 14.13
N ASP A 106 -7.51 7.21 14.62
CA ASP A 106 -7.82 7.02 16.04
C ASP A 106 -6.60 7.13 16.98
N MET A 107 -5.38 7.16 16.43
CA MET A 107 -4.11 7.24 17.17
C MET A 107 -4.02 6.15 18.23
N ILE A 108 -4.29 4.91 17.82
CA ILE A 108 -4.26 3.74 18.70
C ILE A 108 -3.30 2.71 18.14
N VAL A 109 -2.57 2.01 19.01
CA VAL A 109 -1.91 0.75 18.68
C VAL A 109 -2.53 -0.40 19.46
N TYR A 110 -2.80 -1.49 18.74
CA TYR A 110 -3.13 -2.79 19.32
C TYR A 110 -1.89 -3.66 19.29
N ARG A 111 -1.52 -4.21 20.44
CA ARG A 111 -0.25 -4.93 20.60
C ARG A 111 -0.36 -6.41 20.24
N GLY A 112 0.63 -6.91 19.51
CA GLY A 112 0.92 -8.34 19.34
C GLY A 112 -0.22 -9.17 18.76
N LEU A 113 -0.87 -8.69 17.68
CA LEU A 113 -1.85 -9.46 16.94
C LEU A 113 -1.22 -10.75 16.39
N LYS A 114 -1.85 -11.89 16.67
CA LYS A 114 -1.43 -13.21 16.18
C LYS A 114 -2.35 -13.71 15.10
N ASP A 115 -1.86 -14.67 14.31
CA ASP A 115 -2.62 -15.36 13.26
C ASP A 115 -3.98 -15.88 13.75
N SER A 116 -4.01 -16.46 14.97
CA SER A 116 -5.22 -17.03 15.58
C SER A 116 -6.29 -15.99 15.93
N ASP A 117 -5.90 -14.73 16.06
CA ASP A 117 -6.75 -13.69 16.64
C ASP A 117 -7.25 -12.69 15.61
N VAL A 118 -6.83 -12.82 14.35
CA VAL A 118 -7.19 -11.92 13.24
C VAL A 118 -8.70 -11.76 13.09
N ASP A 119 -9.46 -12.86 13.13
CA ASP A 119 -10.92 -12.81 12.96
C ASP A 119 -11.59 -12.05 14.11
N GLY A 120 -11.13 -12.28 15.35
CA GLY A 120 -11.63 -11.56 16.53
C GLY A 120 -11.27 -10.08 16.51
N PHE A 121 -10.05 -9.74 16.07
CA PHE A 121 -9.62 -8.35 15.90
C PHE A 121 -10.49 -7.61 14.87
N ILE A 122 -10.74 -8.23 13.71
CA ILE A 122 -11.58 -7.62 12.68
C ILE A 122 -13.01 -7.42 13.19
N GLU A 123 -13.58 -8.43 13.85
CA GLU A 123 -14.93 -8.37 14.41
C GLU A 123 -15.05 -7.27 15.47
N ASP A 124 -14.18 -7.27 16.48
CA ASP A 124 -14.26 -6.32 17.59
C ASP A 124 -13.94 -4.89 17.12
N VAL A 125 -12.79 -4.68 16.48
CA VAL A 125 -12.24 -3.35 16.22
C VAL A 125 -12.80 -2.72 14.96
N LEU A 126 -12.90 -3.50 13.88
CA LEU A 126 -13.18 -2.94 12.56
C LEU A 126 -14.67 -2.97 12.21
N VAL A 127 -15.37 -4.03 12.61
CA VAL A 127 -16.82 -4.17 12.38
C VAL A 127 -17.61 -3.50 13.50
N ASN A 128 -17.31 -3.83 14.77
CA ASN A 128 -18.09 -3.36 15.91
C ASN A 128 -17.58 -2.05 16.53
N GLY A 129 -16.36 -1.59 16.18
CA GLY A 129 -15.78 -0.35 16.73
C GLY A 129 -15.49 -0.42 18.23
N LYS A 130 -15.22 -1.62 18.76
CA LYS A 130 -14.94 -1.87 20.17
C LYS A 130 -13.44 -2.13 20.38
N PRO A 131 -12.91 -1.87 21.59
CA PRO A 131 -11.59 -2.36 21.96
C PRO A 131 -11.49 -3.87 21.73
N TRP A 132 -10.37 -4.32 21.18
CA TRP A 132 -10.12 -5.74 20.95
C TRP A 132 -10.07 -6.50 22.28
N ALA A 133 -10.96 -7.47 22.48
CA ALA A 133 -11.14 -8.11 23.77
C ALA A 133 -9.92 -8.90 24.28
N SER A 134 -9.10 -9.40 23.35
CA SER A 134 -7.92 -10.23 23.64
C SER A 134 -6.60 -9.46 23.61
N GLY A 135 -6.64 -8.16 23.26
CA GLY A 135 -5.45 -7.36 23.00
C GLY A 135 -5.18 -6.30 24.06
N VAL A 136 -3.94 -5.81 24.06
CA VAL A 136 -3.59 -4.57 24.76
C VAL A 136 -3.72 -3.42 23.78
N GLN A 137 -4.42 -2.37 24.20
CA GLN A 137 -4.62 -1.15 23.43
C GLN A 137 -3.90 0.01 24.11
N GLU A 138 -3.14 0.78 23.34
CA GLU A 138 -2.42 1.97 23.82
C GLU A 138 -2.68 3.17 22.90
N ALA A 139 -2.62 4.37 23.46
CA ALA A 139 -2.69 5.60 22.69
C ALA A 139 -1.33 5.94 22.08
N LEU A 140 -1.34 6.35 20.81
CA LEU A 140 -0.19 6.87 20.11
C LEU A 140 -0.10 8.39 20.31
N THR A 141 1.13 8.90 20.38
CA THR A 141 1.40 10.34 20.52
C THR A 141 2.43 10.78 19.50
N GLY A 142 2.38 12.04 19.09
CA GLY A 142 3.32 12.61 18.14
C GLY A 142 2.91 12.39 16.67
N THR A 143 3.90 12.51 15.80
CA THR A 143 3.78 12.45 14.34
C THR A 143 4.38 11.16 13.82
N TYR A 144 3.71 10.53 12.85
CA TYR A 144 4.16 9.29 12.23
C TYR A 144 4.40 9.50 10.74
N VAL A 145 5.63 9.24 10.32
CA VAL A 145 6.11 9.34 8.94
C VAL A 145 6.35 7.93 8.41
N PHE A 146 5.57 7.53 7.40
CA PHE A 146 5.71 6.25 6.72
C PHE A 146 6.33 6.46 5.34
N ILE A 147 7.49 5.85 5.10
CA ILE A 147 8.25 6.00 3.86
C ILE A 147 8.25 4.68 3.11
N CYS A 148 7.78 4.68 1.86
CA CYS A 148 7.73 3.46 1.08
C CYS A 148 9.14 2.99 0.69
N ALA A 149 9.59 1.87 1.25
CA ALA A 149 10.92 1.28 1.00
C ALA A 149 10.85 -0.14 0.38
N HIS A 150 9.70 -0.51 -0.19
CA HIS A 150 9.43 -1.89 -0.61
C HIS A 150 10.15 -2.29 -1.92
N ASN A 151 11.44 -2.61 -1.83
CA ASN A 151 12.31 -2.91 -2.98
C ASN A 151 11.79 -4.05 -3.88
N ASN A 152 11.32 -5.14 -3.27
CA ASN A 152 10.88 -6.33 -4.02
C ASN A 152 9.56 -6.13 -4.78
N ARG A 153 8.78 -5.10 -4.42
CA ARG A 153 7.56 -4.70 -5.16
C ARG A 153 7.86 -3.59 -6.16
N ASP A 154 8.75 -2.68 -5.80
CA ASP A 154 9.09 -1.50 -6.58
C ASP A 154 10.54 -1.07 -6.33
N ARG A 155 11.40 -1.25 -7.34
CA ARG A 155 12.83 -0.88 -7.27
C ARG A 155 13.04 0.61 -6.95
N ARG A 156 12.16 1.50 -7.44
CA ARG A 156 12.25 2.95 -7.14
C ARG A 156 12.03 3.23 -5.66
N CYS A 157 11.08 2.54 -5.05
CA CYS A 157 10.86 2.64 -3.62
C CYS A 157 12.04 2.06 -2.83
N GLY A 158 12.63 0.95 -3.31
CA GLY A 158 13.84 0.37 -2.72
C GLY A 158 15.09 1.24 -2.81
N VAL A 159 15.21 2.09 -3.83
CA VAL A 159 16.32 3.05 -3.97
C VAL A 159 16.04 4.34 -3.18
N CYS A 160 14.86 4.94 -3.35
CA CYS A 160 14.54 6.22 -2.71
C CYS A 160 14.26 6.11 -1.21
N GLY A 161 13.59 5.04 -0.77
CA GLY A 161 13.09 4.89 0.60
C GLY A 161 14.19 4.96 1.66
N PRO A 162 15.24 4.13 1.59
CA PRO A 162 16.36 4.16 2.55
C PRO A 162 17.03 5.53 2.67
N VAL A 163 17.29 6.20 1.55
CA VAL A 163 17.91 7.54 1.55
C VAL A 163 17.01 8.57 2.23
N LEU A 164 15.70 8.52 1.99
CA LEU A 164 14.76 9.41 2.68
C LEU A 164 14.67 9.11 4.18
N MET A 165 14.66 7.83 4.58
CA MET A 165 14.65 7.46 6.00
C MET A 165 15.87 7.99 6.75
N GLU A 166 17.06 7.83 6.18
CA GLU A 166 18.31 8.37 6.74
C GLU A 166 18.20 9.90 6.88
N LYS A 167 17.81 10.59 5.80
CA LYS A 167 17.69 12.04 5.82
C LYS A 167 16.67 12.56 6.83
N PHE A 168 15.52 11.90 6.96
CA PHE A 168 14.51 12.25 7.96
C PHE A 168 15.06 12.06 9.38
N LYS A 169 15.75 10.95 9.66
CA LYS A 169 16.36 10.70 10.99
C LYS A 169 17.40 11.77 11.34
N GLU A 170 18.28 12.12 10.40
CA GLU A 170 19.27 13.19 10.57
C GLU A 170 18.60 14.54 10.91
N ASP A 171 17.61 14.95 10.13
CA ASP A 171 16.98 16.27 10.30
C ASP A 171 16.14 16.32 11.59
N ILE A 172 15.44 15.23 11.94
CA ILE A 172 14.70 15.08 13.21
C ILE A 172 15.66 15.19 14.40
N GLU A 173 16.82 14.53 14.33
CA GLU A 173 17.83 14.61 15.37
C GLU A 173 18.39 16.04 15.51
N SER A 174 18.74 16.66 14.39
CA SER A 174 19.28 18.03 14.37
C SER A 174 18.32 19.07 14.97
N LYS A 175 17.00 18.82 14.89
CA LYS A 175 15.93 19.68 15.42
C LYS A 175 15.44 19.26 16.81
N GLY A 176 15.97 18.18 17.39
CA GLY A 176 15.57 17.70 18.72
C GLY A 176 14.15 17.12 18.77
N LEU A 177 13.67 16.55 17.67
CA LEU A 177 12.30 16.05 17.51
C LEU A 177 12.18 14.52 17.70
N GLN A 178 13.22 13.83 18.18
CA GLN A 178 13.27 12.35 18.26
C GLN A 178 12.15 11.75 19.12
N ASN A 179 11.64 12.48 20.11
CA ASN A 179 10.55 12.03 21.00
C ASN A 179 9.15 12.40 20.48
N GLN A 180 9.07 13.10 19.35
CA GLN A 180 7.83 13.65 18.80
C GLN A 180 7.52 13.12 17.40
N VAL A 181 8.54 12.72 16.63
CA VAL A 181 8.40 12.28 15.25
C VAL A 181 8.99 10.89 15.09
N VAL A 182 8.19 9.99 14.55
CA VAL A 182 8.55 8.59 14.31
C VAL A 182 8.60 8.37 12.82
N VAL A 183 9.69 7.77 12.34
CA VAL A 183 9.91 7.50 10.92
C VAL A 183 10.13 6.02 10.72
N THR A 184 9.33 5.39 9.86
CA THR A 184 9.46 3.96 9.57
C THR A 184 9.24 3.64 8.10
N ALA A 185 9.87 2.55 7.66
CA ALA A 185 9.64 1.96 6.37
C ALA A 185 8.22 1.39 6.28
N CYS A 186 7.60 1.53 5.12
CA CYS A 186 6.34 0.87 4.80
C CYS A 186 6.39 0.14 3.45
N SER A 187 5.47 -0.81 3.32
CA SER A 187 5.20 -1.55 2.11
C SER A 187 4.66 -0.64 1.01
N HIS A 188 4.47 -1.18 -0.19
CA HIS A 188 4.17 -0.35 -1.35
C HIS A 188 2.80 0.32 -1.26
N ILE A 189 2.80 1.63 -1.04
CA ILE A 189 1.59 2.46 -0.90
C ILE A 189 1.05 2.99 -2.24
N GLY A 190 1.61 2.54 -3.37
CA GLY A 190 1.13 2.87 -4.70
C GLY A 190 1.72 4.15 -5.28
N GLY A 191 1.73 4.24 -6.61
CA GLY A 191 2.32 5.35 -7.33
C GLY A 191 3.81 5.15 -7.61
N HIS A 192 4.16 4.10 -8.35
CA HIS A 192 5.53 3.86 -8.83
C HIS A 192 6.10 5.09 -9.56
N LYS A 193 5.27 5.72 -10.39
CA LYS A 193 5.61 6.97 -11.08
C LYS A 193 5.84 8.15 -10.14
N TYR A 194 5.48 8.06 -8.86
CA TYR A 194 5.59 9.10 -7.83
C TYR A 194 6.59 8.74 -6.72
N ALA A 195 7.45 7.73 -6.94
CA ALA A 195 8.38 7.22 -5.94
C ALA A 195 9.24 8.31 -5.29
N GLY A 196 9.60 8.09 -4.03
CA GLY A 196 9.67 9.16 -3.03
C GLY A 196 8.30 9.34 -2.35
N ASN A 197 7.61 8.23 -2.08
CA ASN A 197 6.27 8.24 -1.48
C ASN A 197 6.37 8.28 0.04
N VAL A 198 5.76 9.29 0.65
CA VAL A 198 5.76 9.53 2.11
C VAL A 198 4.33 9.78 2.57
N ILE A 199 3.95 9.23 3.73
CA ILE A 199 2.70 9.56 4.40
C ILE A 199 3.03 10.15 5.77
N ILE A 200 2.45 11.30 6.10
CA ILE A 200 2.62 11.95 7.39
C ILE A 200 1.27 11.98 8.10
N PHE A 201 1.19 11.30 9.25
CA PHE A 201 0.09 11.43 10.18
C PHE A 201 0.46 12.36 11.32
N SER A 202 -0.29 13.46 11.45
CA SER A 202 -0.11 14.46 12.50
C SER A 202 -1.45 15.07 12.89
N ALA A 203 -1.52 15.54 14.14
CA ALA A 203 -2.65 16.32 14.65
C ALA A 203 -2.51 17.79 14.21
N ASP A 204 -3.62 18.42 13.85
CA ASP A 204 -3.70 19.89 13.72
C ASP A 204 -3.85 20.57 15.09
N ALA A 205 -3.96 21.90 15.09
CA ALA A 205 -4.11 22.70 16.30
C ALA A 205 -5.39 22.36 17.10
N GLU A 206 -6.40 21.83 16.42
CA GLU A 206 -7.66 21.36 17.01
C GLU A 206 -7.61 19.89 17.46
N GLY A 207 -6.46 19.20 17.26
CA GLY A 207 -6.25 17.80 17.62
C GLY A 207 -6.81 16.81 16.60
N LYS A 208 -7.30 17.26 15.45
CA LYS A 208 -7.80 16.39 14.38
C LYS A 208 -6.63 15.81 13.60
N ILE A 209 -6.66 14.49 13.42
CA ILE A 209 -5.60 13.77 12.73
C ILE A 209 -5.79 13.87 11.22
N SER A 210 -4.74 14.33 10.55
CA SER A 210 -4.61 14.29 9.10
C SER A 210 -3.66 13.16 8.70
N GLY A 211 -3.83 12.61 7.49
CA GLY A 211 -2.89 11.65 6.90
C GLY A 211 -2.51 12.12 5.52
N ASN A 212 -1.50 12.98 5.42
CA ASN A 212 -1.09 13.63 4.17
C ASN A 212 -0.12 12.76 3.38
N TRP A 213 -0.37 12.65 2.08
CA TRP A 213 0.44 11.85 1.16
C TRP A 213 1.28 12.76 0.29
N TYR A 214 2.55 12.41 0.15
CA TYR A 214 3.51 13.10 -0.69
C TYR A 214 4.12 12.13 -1.70
N GLY A 215 4.45 12.64 -2.87
CA GLY A 215 5.16 11.92 -3.92
C GLY A 215 6.27 12.79 -4.49
N TYR A 216 7.20 12.18 -5.21
CA TYR A 216 8.42 12.84 -5.68
C TYR A 216 9.28 13.46 -4.57
N VAL A 217 9.13 13.02 -3.31
CA VAL A 217 9.94 13.51 -2.21
C VAL A 217 11.40 13.14 -2.45
N THR A 218 12.28 14.12 -2.31
CA THR A 218 13.74 14.03 -2.38
C THR A 218 14.36 14.41 -1.05
N PRO A 219 15.66 14.13 -0.82
CA PRO A 219 16.36 14.55 0.40
C PRO A 219 16.32 16.06 0.65
N ASN A 220 16.23 16.88 -0.41
CA ASN A 220 16.15 18.34 -0.29
C ASN A 220 14.80 18.82 0.25
N ASP A 221 13.76 18.01 0.16
CA ASP A 221 12.41 18.34 0.60
C ASP A 221 12.19 18.03 2.09
N VAL A 222 13.08 17.24 2.71
CA VAL A 222 12.88 16.71 4.07
C VAL A 222 12.85 17.82 5.12
N SER A 223 13.78 18.78 5.06
CA SER A 223 13.76 19.92 5.97
C SER A 223 12.46 20.72 5.84
N GLU A 224 11.98 20.93 4.61
CA GLU A 224 10.72 21.66 4.40
C GLU A 224 9.51 20.88 4.93
N LEU A 225 9.47 19.56 4.74
CA LEU A 225 8.43 18.69 5.31
C LEU A 225 8.40 18.77 6.84
N ILE A 226 9.57 18.83 7.48
CA ILE A 226 9.62 18.99 8.93
C ILE A 226 9.15 20.41 9.33
N ASP A 227 9.73 21.46 8.73
CA ASP A 227 9.48 22.86 9.10
C ASP A 227 8.07 23.36 8.81
N GLN A 228 7.44 22.87 7.73
CA GLN A 228 6.11 23.29 7.32
C GLN A 228 5.05 22.28 7.74
N GLN A 229 5.16 21.03 7.26
CA GLN A 229 4.09 20.07 7.47
C GLN A 229 4.05 19.53 8.91
N ILE A 230 5.20 19.20 9.51
CA ILE A 230 5.24 18.60 10.85
C ILE A 230 5.10 19.68 11.94
N GLU A 231 5.84 20.78 11.84
CA GLU A 231 5.83 21.82 12.89
C GLU A 231 4.66 22.81 12.78
N LYS A 232 4.20 23.13 11.55
CA LYS A 232 3.14 24.13 11.34
C LYS A 232 1.82 23.56 10.82
N GLY A 233 1.81 22.31 10.38
CA GLY A 233 0.63 21.70 9.74
C GLY A 233 0.35 22.23 8.33
N GLU A 234 1.32 22.88 7.69
CA GLU A 234 1.19 23.49 6.37
C GLU A 234 1.51 22.49 5.25
N ILE A 235 0.57 22.31 4.31
CA ILE A 235 0.73 21.37 3.19
C ILE A 235 1.69 21.94 2.14
N ILE A 236 2.66 21.14 1.72
CA ILE A 236 3.56 21.45 0.62
C ILE A 236 2.94 21.02 -0.72
N GLU A 237 2.14 21.91 -1.33
CA GLU A 237 1.30 21.60 -2.51
C GLU A 237 2.06 20.96 -3.69
N ARG A 238 3.29 21.43 -3.97
CA ARG A 238 4.09 20.96 -5.11
C ARG A 238 4.40 19.46 -5.11
N ILE A 239 4.41 18.83 -3.93
CA ILE A 239 4.70 17.40 -3.74
C ILE A 239 3.53 16.66 -3.09
N TRP A 240 2.41 17.35 -2.86
CA TRP A 240 1.26 16.78 -2.18
C TRP A 240 0.34 16.02 -3.15
N ARG A 241 -0.06 14.81 -2.74
CA ARG A 241 -0.89 13.91 -3.53
C ARG A 241 -2.35 13.90 -3.10
N GLY A 242 -2.60 14.18 -1.83
CA GLY A 242 -3.92 14.07 -1.21
C GLY A 242 -3.81 13.75 0.28
N ARG A 243 -4.97 13.56 0.92
CA ARG A 243 -5.06 13.23 2.34
C ARG A 243 -6.07 12.13 2.60
N MET A 244 -5.92 11.45 3.73
CA MET A 244 -6.97 10.61 4.32
C MET A 244 -8.25 11.42 4.55
N GLY A 245 -9.39 10.79 4.30
CA GLY A 245 -10.73 11.37 4.38
C GLY A 245 -11.31 11.69 3.01
N ALA A 246 -12.24 12.66 2.99
CA ALA A 246 -13.00 13.03 1.81
C ALA A 246 -12.09 13.49 0.64
N PRO A 247 -12.56 13.32 -0.62
CA PRO A 247 -11.83 13.74 -1.80
C PRO A 247 -11.44 15.22 -1.71
N VAL A 248 -10.27 15.55 -2.24
CA VAL A 248 -9.85 16.93 -2.41
C VAL A 248 -10.72 17.52 -3.51
N GLU A 249 -11.56 18.51 -3.20
CA GLU A 249 -12.16 19.32 -4.24
C GLU A 249 -11.04 20.13 -4.90
N GLU A 250 -10.93 20.06 -6.23
CA GLU A 250 -9.96 20.86 -6.99
C GLU A 250 -10.28 22.35 -6.78
N THR A 251 -9.58 22.98 -5.83
CA THR A 251 -9.61 24.43 -5.67
C THR A 251 -8.90 25.09 -6.86
N GLY A 252 -9.69 25.66 -7.76
CA GLY A 252 -9.31 26.81 -8.57
C GLY A 252 -8.86 26.52 -10.01
N LYS A 253 -9.81 26.51 -10.94
CA LYS A 253 -9.54 27.06 -12.27
C LYS A 253 -9.09 28.51 -12.07
N VAL A 254 -7.83 28.79 -12.35
CA VAL A 254 -7.37 30.15 -12.60
C VAL A 254 -8.18 30.65 -13.79
N GLU A 255 -9.11 31.56 -13.55
CA GLU A 255 -9.78 32.29 -14.63
C GLU A 255 -8.71 33.14 -15.32
N GLU A 256 -8.27 32.70 -16.50
CA GLU A 256 -7.48 33.55 -17.37
C GLU A 256 -8.27 34.83 -17.71
N PRO A 257 -7.64 36.02 -17.66
CA PRO A 257 -8.31 37.26 -18.01
C PRO A 257 -8.62 37.25 -19.51
N LYS A 258 -9.91 37.22 -19.86
CA LYS A 258 -10.39 37.38 -21.24
C LYS A 258 -10.02 38.77 -21.74
N LEU A 259 -9.03 38.84 -22.62
CA LEU A 259 -8.78 40.01 -23.44
C LEU A 259 -9.94 40.13 -24.44
N ALA A 260 -10.71 41.22 -24.32
CA ALA A 260 -11.70 41.59 -25.31
C ALA A 260 -11.01 42.13 -26.57
N ASN A 261 -11.37 41.60 -27.73
CA ASN A 261 -11.31 42.35 -28.99
C ASN A 261 -12.48 41.91 -29.87
N GLY A 262 -13.24 42.91 -30.32
CA GLY A 262 -14.55 42.73 -30.91
C GLY A 262 -14.60 42.74 -32.43
N THR A 263 -15.84 42.95 -32.87
CA THR A 263 -16.36 43.37 -34.19
C THR A 263 -16.65 42.31 -35.27
N ASN A 264 -17.94 41.91 -35.31
CA ASN A 264 -18.92 42.09 -36.41
C ASN A 264 -18.65 41.51 -37.82
N LEU A 265 -19.49 40.55 -38.29
CA LEU A 265 -20.53 40.73 -39.32
C LEU A 265 -21.14 39.39 -39.83
N ASN A 266 -22.43 39.46 -40.18
CA ASN A 266 -23.36 38.41 -40.64
C ASN A 266 -23.09 37.83 -42.04
N SER A 267 -23.47 36.56 -42.26
CA SER A 267 -24.47 36.18 -43.30
C SER A 267 -24.88 34.69 -43.24
N ASN A 268 -26.16 34.45 -43.52
CA ASN A 268 -26.86 33.17 -43.64
C ASN A 268 -26.45 32.39 -44.90
N GLU A 269 -26.42 31.05 -44.84
CA GLU A 269 -27.11 30.18 -45.82
C GLU A 269 -27.26 28.72 -45.33
N LYS A 270 -28.33 28.07 -45.81
CA LYS A 270 -28.91 26.80 -45.32
C LYS A 270 -28.27 25.54 -45.92
N GLN A 271 -28.45 24.43 -45.18
CA GLN A 271 -28.06 23.02 -45.39
C GLN A 271 -28.54 22.36 -46.71
N PRO A 272 -28.08 21.13 -47.03
CA PRO A 272 -28.68 19.88 -46.51
C PRO A 272 -27.63 18.89 -45.96
N LEU A 273 -27.77 18.39 -44.71
CA LEU A 273 -28.46 17.16 -44.31
C LEU A 273 -27.89 15.87 -44.93
N GLU A 274 -26.99 15.19 -44.21
CA GLU A 274 -27.02 13.73 -44.04
C GLU A 274 -26.62 13.34 -42.61
N SER A 275 -27.33 12.33 -42.13
CA SER A 275 -27.39 11.82 -40.77
C SER A 275 -26.24 10.86 -40.44
N GLY A 276 -25.65 11.00 -39.26
CA GLY A 276 -24.78 9.99 -38.67
C GLY A 276 -24.32 10.40 -37.27
N THR A 277 -24.85 9.72 -36.27
CA THR A 277 -24.67 9.89 -34.82
C THR A 277 -23.20 10.05 -34.40
N GLU A 278 -22.79 11.25 -33.98
CA GLU A 278 -21.52 11.47 -33.27
C GLU A 278 -21.76 11.37 -31.76
N GLY A 279 -21.24 10.28 -31.17
CA GLY A 279 -21.14 10.12 -29.73
C GLY A 279 -20.12 11.10 -29.16
N LYS A 280 -20.48 11.74 -28.05
CA LYS A 280 -19.58 12.51 -27.20
C LYS A 280 -18.29 11.72 -26.91
N GLU A 281 -17.18 12.11 -27.54
CA GLU A 281 -15.85 11.77 -27.05
C GLU A 281 -15.56 12.62 -25.80
N SER A 282 -16.09 12.15 -24.68
CA SER A 282 -15.47 12.39 -23.38
C SER A 282 -14.09 11.75 -23.45
N VAL A 283 -13.03 12.56 -23.40
CA VAL A 283 -11.66 12.09 -23.16
C VAL A 283 -11.68 11.32 -21.85
N GLY A 284 -11.81 10.01 -21.98
CA GLY A 284 -12.03 9.07 -20.90
C GLY A 284 -10.75 8.93 -20.11
N SER A 285 -10.83 9.35 -18.86
CA SER A 285 -9.96 8.97 -17.76
C SER A 285 -9.60 7.48 -17.86
N CYS A 286 -8.37 7.20 -18.29
CA CYS A 286 -7.80 5.86 -18.26
C CYS A 286 -7.52 5.50 -16.79
N CYS A 287 -8.39 4.65 -16.25
CA CYS A 287 -8.20 3.67 -15.16
C CYS A 287 -9.35 3.70 -14.14
N GLN A 288 -10.50 3.11 -14.50
CA GLN A 288 -11.45 2.59 -13.52
C GLN A 288 -11.33 1.07 -13.45
N GLY A 289 -10.81 0.60 -12.32
CA GLY A 289 -10.84 -0.80 -11.92
C GLY A 289 -10.84 -0.86 -10.40
N ALA A 290 -12.00 -1.14 -9.81
CA ALA A 290 -12.14 -1.44 -8.39
C ALA A 290 -11.55 -2.82 -8.10
N ASN A 291 -10.22 -2.92 -8.12
CA ASN A 291 -9.39 -3.99 -7.58
C ASN A 291 -7.94 -3.61 -7.87
N GLY A 292 -7.14 -3.42 -6.83
CA GLY A 292 -5.72 -3.11 -6.95
C GLY A 292 -4.99 -4.18 -7.75
N PHE A 293 -4.80 -3.93 -9.04
CA PHE A 293 -3.89 -4.68 -9.90
C PHE A 293 -2.90 -3.69 -10.50
N SER A 294 -1.63 -3.91 -10.20
CA SER A 294 -0.50 -3.17 -10.77
C SER A 294 -0.42 -3.48 -12.27
N CYS A 295 -0.61 -2.48 -13.11
CA CYS A 295 -0.32 -2.58 -14.54
C CYS A 295 1.20 -2.56 -14.74
N CYS A 296 1.82 -3.74 -14.74
CA CYS A 296 3.15 -3.92 -15.31
C CYS A 296 3.13 -5.12 -16.24
N ARG A 297 3.29 -4.87 -17.54
CA ARG A 297 3.88 -5.85 -18.46
C ARG A 297 4.52 -5.14 -19.64
N ASP A 298 5.83 -4.95 -19.55
CA ASP A 298 6.70 -4.89 -20.72
C ASP A 298 7.83 -5.87 -20.47
N GLU A 299 7.78 -7.02 -21.14
CA GLU A 299 9.00 -7.73 -21.49
C GLU A 299 8.87 -8.23 -22.93
N ASN A 300 9.80 -7.72 -23.73
CA ASN A 300 10.04 -8.05 -25.11
C ASN A 300 10.87 -9.35 -25.12
N PHE A 301 10.28 -10.47 -25.53
CA PHE A 301 11.03 -11.67 -25.88
C PHE A 301 10.50 -12.29 -27.18
N GLU A 302 11.46 -12.57 -28.05
CA GLU A 302 11.31 -13.08 -29.40
C GLU A 302 10.57 -14.42 -29.47
N LYS A 303 9.72 -14.59 -30.49
CA LYS A 303 9.01 -15.85 -30.78
C LYS A 303 9.89 -16.80 -31.58
N PRO A 304 9.71 -18.12 -31.38
CA PRO A 304 9.72 -19.03 -32.53
C PRO A 304 8.38 -19.78 -32.71
N ALA A 305 8.06 -19.87 -34.01
CA ALA A 305 7.05 -20.61 -34.76
C ALA A 305 6.11 -21.64 -34.08
N LYS A 306 4.82 -21.52 -34.44
CA LYS A 306 3.80 -22.58 -34.35
C LYS A 306 3.99 -23.64 -35.44
N LYS A 307 3.80 -24.92 -35.10
CA LYS A 307 3.25 -25.96 -36.00
C LYS A 307 2.20 -26.76 -35.22
N GLY A 308 1.04 -26.97 -35.84
CA GLY A 308 -0.14 -27.59 -35.23
C GLY A 308 -0.34 -29.08 -35.53
N SER A 309 -1.60 -29.51 -35.32
CA SER A 309 -2.19 -30.86 -35.46
C SER A 309 -2.27 -31.61 -34.12
N GLY A 310 -3.34 -32.27 -33.71
CA GLY A 310 -4.61 -32.63 -34.34
C GLY A 310 -5.54 -33.25 -33.28
N ARG A 311 -6.73 -33.66 -33.71
CA ARG A 311 -7.91 -34.02 -32.90
C ARG A 311 -7.85 -35.45 -32.29
N LEU A 312 -8.60 -35.62 -31.19
CA LEU A 312 -9.30 -36.82 -30.65
C LEU A 312 -8.70 -37.69 -29.51
N SER A 313 -9.35 -37.53 -28.34
CA SER A 313 -9.98 -38.57 -27.49
C SER A 313 -9.18 -39.24 -26.35
N CYS A 314 -9.96 -39.49 -25.28
CA CYS A 314 -9.82 -40.51 -24.24
C CYS A 314 -8.95 -40.24 -23.00
N TRP A 315 -9.65 -40.02 -21.87
CA TRP A 315 -9.64 -40.84 -20.64
C TRP A 315 -9.54 -40.09 -19.31
N ILE A 316 -10.26 -40.67 -18.36
CA ILE A 316 -10.65 -40.22 -17.03
C ILE A 316 -9.47 -40.19 -16.06
N GLY A 317 -9.49 -39.20 -15.16
CA GLY A 317 -9.24 -39.42 -13.73
C GLY A 317 -7.84 -39.05 -13.21
N LYS A 318 -7.80 -38.11 -12.27
CA LYS A 318 -7.49 -38.42 -10.86
C LYS A 318 -7.63 -37.19 -9.97
N TRP A 319 -8.68 -37.23 -9.16
CA TRP A 319 -8.80 -36.55 -7.88
C TRP A 319 -8.07 -37.41 -6.82
N GLU A 320 -7.63 -36.76 -5.74
CA GLU A 320 -7.30 -37.30 -4.41
C GLU A 320 -5.88 -37.80 -4.16
N GLN A 321 -5.14 -37.02 -3.36
CA GLN A 321 -4.38 -37.56 -2.22
C GLN A 321 -4.24 -36.47 -1.13
N ARG A 322 -5.11 -36.49 -0.11
CA ARG A 322 -4.77 -36.09 1.28
C ARG A 322 -5.81 -36.39 2.37
N GLU A 323 -6.99 -36.94 2.07
CA GLU A 323 -7.99 -37.25 3.11
C GLU A 323 -7.99 -38.69 3.69
N ILE A 324 -6.98 -39.52 3.42
CA ILE A 324 -6.98 -40.92 3.90
C ILE A 324 -6.15 -41.15 5.18
N LEU A 325 -5.33 -40.18 5.63
CA LEU A 325 -4.42 -40.44 6.76
C LEU A 325 -4.98 -40.12 8.16
N THR A 326 -6.13 -39.46 8.27
CA THR A 326 -6.67 -39.03 9.58
C THR A 326 -7.79 -39.93 10.11
N ALA A 327 -8.40 -40.78 9.27
CA ALA A 327 -9.51 -41.64 9.68
C ALA A 327 -9.07 -42.97 10.33
N VAL A 328 -7.82 -43.41 10.16
CA VAL A 328 -7.35 -44.72 10.65
C VAL A 328 -6.87 -44.68 12.11
N THR A 329 -6.50 -43.53 12.65
CA THR A 329 -5.97 -43.41 14.03
C THR A 329 -7.06 -43.32 15.10
N VAL A 330 -8.26 -42.80 14.78
CA VAL A 330 -9.33 -42.62 15.77
C VAL A 330 -10.11 -43.92 16.05
N VAL A 331 -10.22 -44.83 15.07
CA VAL A 331 -10.95 -46.10 15.25
C VAL A 331 -10.15 -47.13 16.06
N GLY A 332 -8.81 -47.07 16.02
CA GLY A 332 -7.95 -47.96 16.79
C GLY A 332 -7.99 -47.75 18.31
N ALA A 333 -8.10 -46.50 18.76
CA ALA A 333 -8.07 -46.16 20.19
C ALA A 333 -9.38 -46.47 20.93
N VAL A 334 -10.54 -46.36 20.27
CA VAL A 334 -11.85 -46.66 20.87
C VAL A 334 -12.02 -48.17 21.07
N SER A 335 -11.41 -48.98 20.19
CA SER A 335 -11.49 -50.45 20.22
C SER A 335 -10.76 -51.06 21.42
N THR A 336 -9.59 -50.53 21.78
CA THR A 336 -8.77 -51.03 22.90
C THR A 336 -9.35 -50.69 24.27
N VAL A 337 -9.99 -49.52 24.42
CA VAL A 337 -10.64 -49.11 25.67
C VAL A 337 -11.88 -49.96 25.96
N ALA A 338 -12.67 -50.30 24.93
CA ALA A 338 -13.87 -51.14 25.09
C ALA A 338 -13.53 -52.58 25.50
N VAL A 339 -12.47 -53.16 24.94
CA VAL A 339 -12.00 -54.52 25.30
C VAL A 339 -11.42 -54.56 26.72
N ALA A 340 -10.64 -53.55 27.12
CA ALA A 340 -10.10 -53.45 28.48
C ALA A 340 -11.21 -53.27 29.54
N TYR A 341 -12.22 -52.46 29.25
CA TYR A 341 -13.37 -52.26 30.15
C TYR A 341 -14.25 -53.52 30.29
N GLY A 342 -14.40 -54.29 29.21
CA GLY A 342 -15.13 -55.56 29.21
C GLY A 342 -14.44 -56.64 30.06
N LEU A 343 -13.11 -56.71 30.04
CA LEU A 343 -12.34 -57.65 30.86
C LEU A 343 -12.30 -57.25 32.34
N TYR A 344 -12.22 -55.96 32.65
CA TYR A 344 -12.26 -55.45 34.02
C TYR A 344 -13.59 -55.76 34.73
N ARG A 345 -14.73 -55.65 34.03
CA ARG A 345 -16.06 -55.94 34.58
C ARG A 345 -16.32 -57.42 34.86
N LYS A 346 -15.57 -58.33 34.23
CA LYS A 346 -15.73 -59.79 34.39
C LYS A 346 -14.91 -60.39 35.53
N SER A 347 -14.02 -59.60 36.13
CA SER A 347 -13.09 -60.04 37.18
C SER A 347 -13.45 -59.52 38.58
N ARG A 348 -14.67 -59.03 38.80
CA ARG A 348 -15.15 -58.52 40.08
C ARG A 348 -16.45 -59.18 40.52
#